data_AF-A0A8T4WHW5-F1
#
_entry.id   AF-A0A8T4WHW5-F1
#
_cell.length_a   1.000
_cell.length_b   1.000
_cell.length_c   1.000
_cell.angle_alpha   90.00
_cell.angle_beta   90.00
_cell.angle_gamma   90.00
#
_symmetry.space_group_name_H-M   'P 1'
#
loop_
_entity.id
_entity.type
_entity.pdbx_description
1 polymer ?
#
loop_
_entity_poly.entity_id
_entity_poly.type
_entity_poly.pdbx_seq_one_letter_code
_entity_poly.pdbx_strand_id
1 'polypeptide(L)' 'MEEETLYDIEIHRREDAYVGKIFSDADGVKEFRNEHLDQLLRDITIDMQLALEEFGSRQGDLAEVLQEQQQSW' A
#
# COMPACT_ATOMS: atom_id res chain seq x y z
N MET A 1 -13.67 19.02 5.00
CA MET A 1 -13.20 17.66 4.72
C MET A 1 -11.84 17.57 5.39
N GLU A 2 -11.72 16.75 6.42
CA GLU A 2 -10.40 16.46 7.00
C GLU A 2 -9.63 15.59 6.00
N GLU A 3 -8.34 15.85 5.79
CA GLU A 3 -7.48 14.98 5.00
C GLU A 3 -7.27 13.69 5.79
N GLU A 4 -7.71 12.56 5.24
CA GLU A 4 -7.50 11.25 5.84
C GLU A 4 -6.07 10.79 5.53
N THR A 5 -5.30 10.48 6.58
CA THR A 5 -3.95 9.94 6.43
C THR A 5 -4.04 8.51 5.91
N LEU A 6 -3.62 8.29 4.67
CA LEU A 6 -3.63 6.96 4.04
C LEU A 6 -2.52 6.05 4.59
N TYR A 7 -1.36 6.63 4.87
CA TYR A 7 -0.18 5.92 5.35
C TYR A 7 0.63 6.82 6.30
N ASP A 8 1.06 6.26 7.42
CA ASP A 8 2.16 6.79 8.22
C ASP A 8 3.44 6.00 7.88
N ILE A 9 4.55 6.70 7.68
CA ILE A 9 5.82 6.07 7.30
C ILE A 9 6.93 6.54 8.24
N GLU A 10 7.49 5.60 9.00
CA GLU A 10 8.64 5.82 9.86
C GLU A 10 9.89 5.20 9.23
N ILE A 11 10.99 5.97 9.15
CA ILE A 11 12.29 5.44 8.69
C ILE A 11 13.36 5.73 9.73
N HIS A 12 14.04 4.67 10.17
CA HIS A 12 15.10 4.74 11.16
C HIS A 12 16.37 4.06 10.66
N ARG A 13 17.54 4.66 10.93
CA ARG A 13 18.82 3.96 10.80
C ARG A 13 19.03 3.07 12.04
N ARG A 14 19.33 1.79 11.82
CA ARG A 14 19.65 0.79 12.85
C ARG A 14 20.95 0.10 12.44
N GLU A 15 22.02 0.34 13.20
CA GLU A 15 23.34 -0.25 12.96
C GLU A 15 23.81 -0.04 11.50
N ASP A 16 23.77 -1.10 10.70
CA ASP A 16 24.23 -1.22 9.32
C ASP A 16 23.12 -1.02 8.26
N ALA A 17 21.86 -0.85 8.68
CA ALA A 17 20.72 -0.79 7.77
C ALA A 17 19.73 0.34 8.11
N TYR A 18 18.90 0.69 7.14
CA TYR A 18 17.68 1.46 7.32
C TYR A 18 16.50 0.50 7.48
N VAL A 19 15.63 0.83 8.44
CA VAL A 19 14.39 0.12 8.71
C VAL A 19 13.25 1.10 8.48
N GLY A 20 12.37 0.76 7.54
CA GLY A 20 11.16 1.51 7.23
C GLY A 20 9.94 0.76 7.75
N LYS A 21 8.97 1.48 8.32
CA LYS A 21 7.67 0.94 8.70
C LYS A 21 6.58 1.75 8.04
N ILE A 22 5.66 1.07 7.38
CA ILE A 22 4.44 1.66 6.83
C ILE A 22 3.29 1.20 7.72
N PHE A 23 2.50 2.16 8.20
CA PHE A 23 1.30 1.91 8.97
C PHE A 23 0.10 2.34 8.12
N SER A 24 -0.86 1.45 7.93
CA SER A 24 -2.14 1.76 7.31
C SER A 24 -3.27 1.12 8.11
N ASP A 25 -4.44 1.76 8.10
CA ASP A 25 -5.62 1.21 8.75
C ASP A 25 -6.14 -0.06 8.06
N ALA A 26 -5.83 -0.22 6.77
CA ALA A 26 -6.27 -1.35 5.96
C ALA A 26 -5.41 -2.61 6.14
N ASP A 27 -4.08 -2.46 6.17
CA ASP A 27 -3.13 -3.57 6.09
C ASP A 27 -2.25 -3.73 7.35
N GLY A 28 -2.44 -2.85 8.34
CA GLY A 28 -1.68 -2.86 9.59
C GLY A 28 -0.27 -2.30 9.40
N VAL A 29 0.75 -3.03 9.89
CA VAL A 29 2.15 -2.56 9.87
C VAL A 29 2.98 -3.44 8.95
N LYS A 30 3.68 -2.81 8.00
CA LYS A 30 4.62 -3.46 7.11
C LYS A 30 6.03 -2.93 7.34
N GLU A 31 6.99 -3.83 7.52
CA GLU A 31 8.39 -3.49 7.80
C GLU A 31 9.29 -3.81 6.60
N PHE A 32 10.18 -2.88 6.28
CA PHE A 32 11.18 -2.95 5.23
C PHE A 32 12.55 -2.77 5.85
N ARG A 33 13.56 -3.49 5.36
CA ARG A 33 14.95 -3.31 5.79
C ARG A 33 15.87 -3.31 4.59
N ASN A 34 16.77 -2.34 4.53
CA ASN A 34 17.78 -2.26 3.47
C ASN A 34 19.06 -1.58 3.97
N GLU A 35 20.22 -2.00 3.47
CA GLU A 35 21.51 -1.35 3.76
C GLU A 35 21.56 0.09 3.22
N HIS A 36 20.87 0.33 2.11
CA HIS A 36 20.83 1.59 1.37
C HIS A 36 19.45 2.26 1.46
N LEU A 37 19.43 3.56 1.77
CA LEU A 37 18.18 4.31 1.97
C LEU A 37 17.37 4.43 0.66
N ASP A 38 18.04 4.66 -0.46
CA ASP A 38 17.40 4.80 -1.76
C ASP A 38 16.71 3.50 -2.21
N GLN A 39 17.30 2.35 -1.89
CA GLN A 39 16.68 1.07 -2.17
C GLN A 39 15.49 0.81 -1.23
N LEU A 40 15.60 1.14 0.06
CA LEU A 40 14.45 1.09 0.99
C LEU A 40 13.26 1.91 0.48
N LEU A 41 13.52 3.15 0.04
CA LEU A 41 12.49 4.05 -0.48
C LEU A 41 11.86 3.51 -1.78
N ARG A 42 12.66 2.88 -2.64
CA ARG A 42 12.16 2.22 -3.85
C ARG A 42 11.23 1.05 -3.49
N ASP A 43 11.64 0.21 -2.54
CA ASP A 43 10.85 -0.95 -2.10
C ASP A 43 9.50 -0.49 -1.52
N ILE A 44 9.51 0.53 -0.66
CA ILE A 44 8.30 1.18 -0.11
C ILE A 44 7.40 1.73 -1.23
N THR A 45 7.97 2.42 -2.22
CA THR A 45 7.21 3.03 -3.32
C THR A 45 6.54 1.98 -4.20
N ILE A 46 7.26 0.91 -4.56
CA ILE A 46 6.72 -0.19 -5.36
C ILE A 46 5.59 -0.87 -4.61
N ASP A 47 5.75 -1.09 -3.31
CA ASP A 47 4.74 -1.74 -2.50
C ASP A 47 3.43 -0.95 -2.44
N MET A 48 3.52 0.37 -2.23
CA MET A 48 2.35 1.26 -2.27
C MET A 48 1.67 1.26 -3.65
N GLN A 49 2.45 1.23 -4.74
CA GLN A 49 1.90 1.16 -6.10
C GLN A 49 1.11 -0.14 -6.32
N LEU A 50 1.67 -1.28 -5.90
CA LEU A 50 1.00 -2.58 -6.01
C LEU A 50 -0.29 -2.61 -5.16
N ALA A 51 -0.26 -2.09 -3.94
CA ALA A 51 -1.46 -2.01 -3.10
C ALA A 51 -2.57 -1.18 -3.76
N LEU A 52 -2.22 -0.05 -4.38
CA LEU A 52 -3.16 0.80 -5.12
C LEU A 52 -3.70 0.10 -6.38
N GLU A 53 -2.86 -0.61 -7.12
CA GLU A 53 -3.25 -1.38 -8.31
C GLU A 53 -4.18 -2.54 -7.95
N GLU A 54 -3.91 -3.27 -6.86
CA GLU A 54 -4.78 -4.31 -6.34
C GLU A 54 -6.13 -3.75 -5.91
N PHE A 55 -6.14 -2.61 -5.22
CA PHE A 55 -7.38 -1.96 -4.81
C PHE A 55 -8.22 -1.51 -6.01
N GLY A 56 -7.59 -0.92 -7.03
CA GLY A 56 -8.25 -0.52 -8.27
C GLY A 56 -8.81 -1.70 -9.05
N SER A 57 -8.04 -2.79 -9.15
CA SER A 57 -8.46 -4.01 -9.84
C SER A 57 -9.67 -4.67 -9.15
N ARG A 58 -9.63 -4.78 -7.82
CA ARG A 58 -10.76 -5.33 -7.03
C ARG A 58 -12.04 -4.49 -7.16
N GLN A 59 -11.94 -3.17 -7.32
CA GLN A 59 -13.11 -2.32 -7.59
C GLN A 59 -13.67 -2.52 -8.99
N GLY A 60 -12.81 -2.68 -9.99
CA GLY A 60 -13.22 -3.01 -11.36
C GLY A 60 -13.98 -4.34 -11.41
N ASP A 61 -13.43 -5.38 -10.78
CA ASP A 61 -14.03 -6.71 -10.73
C ASP A 61 -15.38 -6.71 -9.98
N LEU A 62 -15.48 -5.97 -8.87
CA LEU A 62 -16.73 -5.85 -8.11
C LEU A 62 -17.80 -5.08 -8.90
N ALA A 63 -17.41 -4.03 -9.62
CA ALA A 63 -18.33 -3.26 -10.45
C ALA A 63 -18.88 -4.09 -11.61
N GLU A 64 -18.04 -4.91 -12.25
CA GLU A 64 -18.44 -5.81 -13.34
C GLU A 64 -19.42 -6.89 -12.86
N VAL A 65 -19.14 -7.56 -11.73
CA VAL A 65 -20.03 -8.56 -11.13
C VAL A 65 -21.41 -7.98 -10.78
N LEU A 66 -21.47 -6.77 -10.24
CA LEU A 66 -22.74 -6.11 -9.92
C LEU A 66 -23.53 -5.73 -11.18
N GLN A 67 -22.84 -5.36 -12.26
CA GLN A 67 -23.45 -5.01 -13.54
C GLN A 67 -24.04 -6.26 -14.23
N GLU A 68 -23.34 -7.39 -14.19
CA GLU A 68 -23.84 -8.67 -14.72
C GLU A 68 -25.08 -9.17 -13.96
N GLN A 69 -25.12 -9.04 -12.64
CA GLN A 69 -26.31 -9.42 -11.85
C GLN A 69 -27.52 -8.53 -12.12
N GLN A 70 -27.32 -7.24 -12.44
CA GLN A 70 -28.41 -6.31 -12.73
C GLN A 70 -29.02 -6.52 -14.14
N GLN A 71 -28.28 -7.14 -15.06
CA GLN A 71 -28.74 -7.49 -16.41
C GLN A 71 -29.38 -8.89 -16.49
N SER A 72 -29.32 -9.67 -15.40
CA SER A 72 -29.87 -11.03 -15.33
C SER A 72 -31.28 -11.11 -14.73
N TRP A 73 -31.96 -9.98 -14.49
CA TRP A 73 -33.37 -9.89 -14.08
C TRP A 73 -34.21 -9.20 -15.14
#